data_AF-X0ZUU9-F1
#
_entry.id   AF-X0ZUU9-F1
#
_cell.length_a   1.000
_cell.length_b   1.000
_cell.length_c   1.000
_cell.angle_alpha   90.00
_cell.angle_beta   90.00
_cell.angle_gamma   90.00
#
_symmetry.space_group_name_H-M   'P 1'
#
loop_
_entity.id
_entity.type
_entity.pdbx_description
1 polymer ?
#
loop_
_entity_poly.entity_id
_entity_poly.type
_entity_poly.pdbx_seq_one_letter_code
_entity_poly.pdbx_strand_id
1 'polypeptide(L)'
;MGGVESVLVGNYTRANSTFRINVTLQEASSGELIGSESVEGHGEKDFYAMVDELTRRIKENFELSEAQIATDIDEEVGKITTASPEAYKHYSLGRTYHLNGDYQRGIESMLKAVKIDPEFAMAYRSMASAYGNLGFGPAKKNARQKAFELRDRVSDRERFLIEGDYYWSSEKTLDKAVEAYSDLLELYPDDPIALTNLGGVYYNLEEWDRSLEQ
;
A
#
# COMPACT_ATOMS: atom_id res chain seq x y z
N MET A 1 3.73 -18.38 -19.12
CA MET A 1 2.68 -17.37 -19.34
C MET A 1 2.02 -17.16 -17.99
N GLY A 2 2.24 -16.03 -17.34
CA GLY A 2 1.56 -15.70 -16.08
C GLY A 2 0.14 -15.25 -16.39
N GLY A 3 -0.80 -16.17 -16.38
CA GLY A 3 -2.23 -15.88 -16.46
C GLY A 3 -2.81 -15.80 -15.06
N VAL A 4 -3.73 -14.87 -14.82
CA VAL A 4 -4.53 -14.88 -13.60
C VAL A 4 -5.47 -16.09 -13.66
N GLU A 5 -5.33 -17.05 -12.74
CA GLU A 5 -6.16 -18.27 -12.72
C GLU A 5 -7.49 -18.05 -12.00
N SER A 6 -7.52 -17.18 -10.99
CA SER A 6 -8.72 -16.88 -10.21
C SER A 6 -8.78 -15.40 -9.84
N VAL A 7 -9.98 -14.88 -9.68
CA VAL A 7 -10.25 -13.49 -9.29
C VAL A 7 -11.10 -13.46 -8.02
N LEU A 8 -10.69 -12.63 -7.08
CA LEU A 8 -11.44 -12.34 -5.87
C LEU A 8 -12.30 -11.08 -6.10
N VAL A 9 -13.62 -11.22 -6.03
CA VAL A 9 -14.58 -10.14 -6.25
C VAL A 9 -15.30 -9.82 -4.95
N GLY A 10 -15.15 -8.59 -4.45
CA GLY A 10 -15.82 -8.11 -3.26
C GLY A 10 -17.00 -7.18 -3.57
N ASN A 11 -18.07 -7.28 -2.78
CA ASN A 11 -19.12 -6.27 -2.72
C ASN A 11 -19.49 -5.99 -1.26
N TYR A 12 -20.05 -4.81 -1.01
CA TYR A 12 -20.62 -4.49 0.29
C TYR A 12 -22.04 -3.97 0.15
N THR A 13 -22.86 -4.26 1.16
CA THR A 13 -24.21 -3.74 1.29
C THR A 13 -24.37 -3.10 2.66
N ARG A 14 -25.18 -2.04 2.72
CA ARG A 14 -25.48 -1.32 3.96
C ARG A 14 -26.98 -1.16 4.12
N ALA A 15 -27.50 -1.58 5.27
CA ALA A 15 -28.87 -1.32 5.71
C ALA A 15 -28.81 -0.72 7.12
N ASN A 16 -29.22 0.53 7.27
CA ASN A 16 -29.09 1.29 8.54
C ASN A 16 -27.63 1.29 9.06
N SER A 17 -27.42 0.74 10.26
CA SER A 17 -26.11 0.55 10.89
C SER A 17 -25.44 -0.77 10.54
N THR A 18 -26.12 -1.68 9.84
CA THR A 18 -25.57 -2.99 9.49
C THR A 18 -24.87 -2.93 8.14
N PHE A 19 -23.63 -3.40 8.13
CA PHE A 19 -22.82 -3.60 6.93
C PHE A 19 -22.64 -5.09 6.71
N ARG A 20 -22.73 -5.54 5.46
CA ARG A 20 -22.32 -6.88 5.05
C ARG A 20 -21.30 -6.76 3.93
N ILE A 21 -20.16 -7.40 4.09
CA ILE A 21 -19.14 -7.56 3.04
C ILE A 21 -19.25 -8.99 2.55
N ASN A 22 -19.42 -9.18 1.24
CA ASN A 22 -19.38 -10.48 0.60
C ASN A 22 -18.18 -10.52 -0.34
N VAL A 23 -17.46 -11.64 -0.33
CA VAL A 23 -16.34 -11.89 -1.22
C VAL A 23 -16.56 -13.23 -1.93
N THR A 24 -16.29 -13.23 -3.23
CA THR A 24 -16.48 -14.37 -4.11
C THR A 24 -15.16 -14.66 -4.81
N LEU A 25 -14.66 -15.90 -4.72
CA LEU A 25 -13.57 -16.39 -5.54
C LEU A 25 -14.16 -17.07 -6.78
N GLN A 26 -13.71 -16.66 -7.95
CA GLN A 26 -14.19 -17.19 -9.23
C GLN A 26 -13.02 -17.52 -10.15
N GLU A 27 -13.18 -18.54 -10.99
CA GLU A 27 -12.22 -18.84 -12.06
C GLU A 27 -12.15 -17.66 -13.03
N ALA A 28 -10.95 -17.20 -13.36
CA ALA A 28 -10.77 -16.00 -14.18
C ALA A 28 -11.22 -16.20 -15.64
N SER A 29 -11.15 -17.44 -16.15
CA SER A 29 -11.43 -17.80 -17.55
C SER A 29 -12.94 -17.94 -17.82
N SER A 30 -13.69 -18.51 -16.88
CA SER A 30 -15.10 -18.88 -17.05
C SER A 30 -16.06 -18.05 -16.20
N GLY A 31 -15.56 -17.44 -15.12
CA GLY A 31 -16.40 -16.82 -14.09
C GLY A 31 -17.10 -17.83 -13.17
N GLU A 32 -16.76 -19.12 -13.25
CA GLU A 32 -17.33 -20.15 -12.38
C GLU A 32 -16.97 -19.87 -10.91
N LEU A 33 -17.96 -20.05 -10.04
CA LEU A 33 -17.81 -19.83 -8.60
C LEU A 33 -16.95 -20.94 -7.98
N ILE A 34 -15.81 -20.57 -7.39
CA ILE A 34 -14.97 -21.47 -6.61
C ILE A 34 -15.44 -21.47 -5.14
N GLY A 35 -15.72 -20.29 -4.59
CA GLY A 35 -16.17 -20.15 -3.21
C GLY A 35 -16.69 -18.75 -2.89
N SER A 36 -17.42 -18.61 -1.79
CA SER A 36 -17.83 -17.30 -1.29
C SER A 36 -17.86 -17.23 0.23
N GLU A 37 -17.52 -16.07 0.76
CA GLU A 37 -17.51 -15.76 2.19
C GLU A 37 -18.26 -14.45 2.45
N SER A 38 -18.80 -14.32 3.66
CA SER A 38 -19.44 -13.07 4.08
C SER A 38 -19.27 -12.82 5.57
N VAL A 39 -19.17 -11.53 5.90
CA VAL A 39 -19.10 -11.03 7.27
C VAL A 39 -20.06 -9.87 7.44
N GLU A 40 -20.62 -9.74 8.64
CA GLU A 40 -21.52 -8.67 9.03
C GLU A 40 -20.96 -7.88 10.21
N GLY A 41 -21.18 -6.57 10.20
CA GLY A 41 -20.81 -5.68 11.30
C GLY A 41 -21.80 -4.56 11.50
N HIS A 42 -21.69 -3.91 12.66
CA HIS A 42 -22.63 -2.89 13.16
C HIS A 42 -21.91 -1.56 13.37
N GLY A 43 -21.92 -0.73 12.32
CA GLY A 43 -21.29 0.58 12.30
C GLY A 43 -19.86 0.56 11.77
N GLU A 44 -19.30 1.75 11.52
CA GLU A 44 -17.98 1.90 10.89
C GLU A 44 -16.82 1.39 11.75
N LYS A 45 -17.00 1.32 13.07
CA LYS A 45 -16.00 0.81 14.01
C LYS A 45 -15.72 -0.70 13.86
N ASP A 46 -16.68 -1.46 13.31
CA ASP A 46 -16.55 -2.91 13.14
C ASP A 46 -15.83 -3.24 11.83
N PHE A 47 -15.58 -2.25 10.96
CA PHE A 47 -15.04 -2.46 9.62
C PHE A 47 -13.72 -3.24 9.62
N TYR A 48 -12.79 -2.92 10.53
CA TYR A 48 -11.51 -3.63 10.59
C TYR A 48 -11.68 -5.06 11.07
N ALA A 49 -12.43 -5.29 12.16
CA ALA A 49 -12.73 -6.64 12.64
C ALA A 49 -13.42 -7.50 11.57
N MET A 50 -14.29 -6.89 10.75
CA MET A 50 -14.89 -7.56 9.60
C MET A 50 -13.85 -7.96 8.55
N VAL A 51 -12.91 -7.08 8.20
CA VAL A 51 -11.84 -7.38 7.24
C VAL A 51 -10.94 -8.50 7.76
N ASP A 52 -10.59 -8.48 9.05
CA ASP A 52 -9.74 -9.49 9.69
C ASP A 52 -10.42 -10.86 9.66
N GLU A 53 -11.70 -10.90 10.06
CA GLU A 53 -12.48 -12.12 10.04
C GLU A 53 -12.64 -12.67 8.62
N LEU A 54 -12.88 -11.79 7.64
CA LEU A 54 -13.03 -12.19 6.25
C LEU A 54 -11.72 -12.72 5.68
N THR A 55 -10.58 -12.09 6.02
CA THR A 55 -9.24 -12.55 5.62
C THR A 55 -8.98 -13.96 6.14
N ARG A 56 -9.27 -14.20 7.43
CA ARG A 56 -9.14 -15.53 8.03
C ARG A 56 -10.01 -16.58 7.35
N ARG A 57 -11.29 -16.26 7.07
CA ARG A 57 -12.21 -17.18 6.38
C ARG A 57 -11.78 -17.49 4.95
N ILE A 58 -11.26 -16.50 4.22
CA ILE A 58 -10.70 -16.70 2.88
C ILE A 58 -9.53 -17.67 2.93
N LYS A 59 -8.60 -17.50 3.88
CA LYS A 59 -7.46 -18.41 4.09
C LYS A 59 -7.92 -19.84 4.40
N GLU A 60 -8.90 -19.99 5.29
CA GLU A 60 -9.41 -21.29 5.72
C GLU A 60 -10.18 -22.03 4.62
N ASN A 61 -11.03 -21.32 3.86
CA ASN A 61 -12.06 -21.96 3.05
C ASN A 61 -11.77 -21.99 1.54
N PHE A 62 -10.81 -21.21 1.04
CA PHE A 62 -10.50 -21.17 -0.40
C PHE A 62 -9.33 -22.08 -0.81
N GLU A 63 -8.92 -23.02 0.07
CA GLU A 63 -7.87 -24.03 -0.21
C GLU A 63 -6.62 -23.44 -0.88
N LEU A 64 -6.26 -22.20 -0.51
CA LEU A 64 -5.13 -21.49 -1.11
C LEU A 64 -3.85 -22.28 -0.80
N SER A 65 -3.05 -22.55 -1.82
CA SER A 65 -1.79 -23.28 -1.65
C SER A 65 -0.80 -22.51 -0.77
N GLU A 66 0.13 -23.22 -0.13
CA GLU A 66 1.21 -22.59 0.64
C GLU A 66 1.96 -21.53 -0.18
N ALA A 67 2.10 -21.69 -1.50
CA ALA A 67 2.71 -20.68 -2.37
C ALA A 67 1.81 -19.45 -2.60
N GLN A 68 0.48 -19.61 -2.60
CA GLN A 68 -0.48 -18.51 -2.70
C GLN A 68 -0.63 -17.74 -1.39
N ILE A 69 -0.34 -18.39 -0.26
CA ILE A 69 -0.29 -17.78 1.08
C ILE A 69 1.15 -17.42 1.48
N ALA A 70 2.19 -17.80 0.73
CA ALA A 70 3.59 -17.58 1.10
C ALA A 70 3.99 -16.10 1.21
N THR A 71 3.28 -15.23 0.49
CA THR A 71 3.43 -13.76 0.58
C THR A 71 2.53 -13.14 1.65
N ASP A 72 1.64 -13.95 2.24
CA ASP A 72 0.79 -13.60 3.35
C ASP A 72 1.61 -13.75 4.63
N ILE A 73 2.19 -12.64 5.04
CA ILE A 73 2.80 -12.54 6.36
C ILE A 73 1.65 -12.64 7.34
N ASP A 74 1.63 -13.72 8.13
CA ASP A 74 0.64 -14.06 9.16
C ASP A 74 0.66 -13.08 10.36
N GLU A 75 0.74 -11.78 10.07
CA GLU A 75 0.44 -10.71 11.01
C GLU A 75 -1.05 -10.38 10.85
N GLU A 76 -1.75 -10.10 11.94
CA GLU A 76 -3.07 -9.48 11.85
C GLU A 76 -3.00 -8.32 10.86
N VAL A 77 -4.10 -8.06 10.14
CA VAL A 77 -4.36 -6.76 9.52
C VAL A 77 -4.03 -5.61 10.50
N GLY A 78 -3.99 -5.88 11.81
CA GLY A 78 -3.49 -5.13 12.97
C GLY A 78 -2.19 -4.33 12.89
N LYS A 79 -1.48 -4.28 11.75
CA LYS A 79 -0.69 -3.09 11.37
C LYS A 79 -1.33 -2.41 10.16
N ILE A 80 -2.59 -2.00 10.32
CA ILE A 80 -3.29 -1.18 9.34
C ILE A 80 -2.49 0.10 9.21
N THR A 81 -2.37 0.62 8.00
CA THR A 81 -1.71 1.89 7.75
C THR A 81 -2.22 3.04 8.64
N THR A 82 -3.45 2.94 9.13
CA THR A 82 -4.04 3.77 10.19
C THR A 82 -5.12 2.97 10.93
N ALA A 83 -5.27 3.18 12.25
CA ALA A 83 -6.38 2.61 13.03
C ALA A 83 -7.69 3.42 12.91
N SER A 84 -7.68 4.54 12.18
CA SER A 84 -8.86 5.41 12.00
C SER A 84 -9.51 5.19 10.63
N PRO A 85 -10.75 4.65 10.57
CA PRO A 85 -11.47 4.51 9.31
C PRO A 85 -11.68 5.86 8.60
N GLU A 86 -11.87 6.93 9.38
CA GLU A 86 -12.06 8.28 8.84
C GLU A 86 -10.76 8.81 8.21
N ALA A 87 -9.62 8.59 8.86
CA ALA A 87 -8.32 8.92 8.28
C ALA A 87 -8.07 8.11 7.01
N TYR A 88 -8.35 6.81 7.04
CA TYR A 88 -8.20 5.91 5.89
C TYR A 88 -9.07 6.33 4.69
N LYS A 89 -10.30 6.80 4.94
CA LYS A 89 -11.19 7.32 3.91
C LYS A 89 -10.61 8.55 3.22
N HIS A 90 -10.07 9.50 4.00
CA HIS A 90 -9.40 10.68 3.44
C HIS A 90 -8.14 10.32 2.67
N TYR A 91 -7.34 9.39 3.17
CA TYR A 91 -6.18 8.84 2.48
C TYR A 91 -6.57 8.19 1.14
N SER A 92 -7.58 7.32 1.14
CA SER A 92 -8.08 6.64 -0.06
C SER A 92 -8.56 7.63 -1.11
N LEU A 93 -9.31 8.66 -0.71
CA LEU A 93 -9.71 9.75 -1.60
C LEU A 93 -8.51 10.50 -2.16
N GLY A 94 -7.51 10.80 -1.33
CA GLY A 94 -6.28 11.45 -1.75
C GLY A 94 -5.52 10.63 -2.78
N ARG A 95 -5.47 9.30 -2.62
CA ARG A 95 -4.90 8.38 -3.61
C ARG A 95 -5.66 8.40 -4.93
N THR A 96 -7.00 8.41 -4.90
CA THR A 96 -7.80 8.53 -6.12
C THR A 96 -7.49 9.81 -6.88
N TYR A 97 -7.39 10.95 -6.19
CA TYR A 97 -6.96 12.20 -6.83
C TYR A 97 -5.54 12.10 -7.41
N HIS A 98 -4.61 11.51 -6.67
CA HIS A 98 -3.23 11.31 -7.13
C HIS A 98 -3.17 10.47 -8.41
N LEU A 99 -3.90 9.35 -8.48
CA LEU A 99 -3.96 8.49 -9.66
C LEU A 99 -4.56 9.20 -10.88
N ASN A 100 -5.45 10.16 -10.66
CA ASN A 100 -6.01 11.03 -11.70
C ASN A 100 -5.11 12.23 -12.04
N GLY A 101 -3.91 12.33 -11.46
CA GLY A 101 -2.97 13.43 -11.67
C GLY A 101 -3.32 14.72 -10.91
N ASP A 102 -4.38 14.72 -10.09
CA ASP A 102 -4.77 15.89 -9.29
C ASP A 102 -4.03 15.89 -7.94
N TYR A 103 -2.75 16.21 -8.01
CA TYR A 103 -1.87 16.17 -6.83
C TYR A 103 -2.29 17.17 -5.74
N GLN A 104 -2.87 18.32 -6.13
CA GLN A 104 -3.31 19.35 -5.17
C GLN A 104 -4.47 18.86 -4.31
N ARG A 105 -5.55 18.35 -4.91
CA ARG A 105 -6.67 17.77 -4.15
C ARG A 105 -6.26 16.49 -3.42
N GLY A 106 -5.29 15.76 -3.98
CA GLY A 106 -4.62 14.64 -3.32
C GLY A 106 -4.01 15.07 -1.98
N ILE A 107 -3.17 16.09 -1.99
CA ILE A 107 -2.52 16.66 -0.79
C ILE A 107 -3.55 17.16 0.22
N GLU A 108 -4.58 17.89 -0.22
CA GLU A 108 -5.64 18.38 0.69
C GLU A 108 -6.37 17.24 1.42
N SER A 109 -6.60 16.12 0.73
CA SER A 109 -7.22 14.94 1.33
C SER A 109 -6.26 14.24 2.30
N MET A 110 -4.98 14.11 1.93
CA MET A 110 -3.95 13.55 2.81
C MET A 110 -3.74 14.40 4.07
N LEU A 111 -3.81 15.73 3.97
CA LEU A 111 -3.74 16.64 5.11
C LEU A 111 -4.88 16.42 6.11
N LYS A 112 -6.08 16.09 5.62
CA LYS A 112 -7.21 15.70 6.49
C LYS A 112 -6.93 14.36 7.17
N ALA A 113 -6.37 13.39 6.45
CA ALA A 113 -6.00 12.09 7.01
C ALA A 113 -4.98 12.26 8.16
N VAL A 114 -3.89 12.99 7.95
CA VAL A 114 -2.85 13.19 8.99
C VAL A 114 -3.29 14.13 10.12
N LYS A 115 -4.34 14.93 9.92
CA LYS A 115 -4.96 15.69 11.02
C LYS A 115 -5.73 14.78 11.98
N ILE A 116 -6.33 13.71 11.45
CA ILE A 116 -7.09 12.71 12.23
C ILE A 116 -6.11 11.71 12.86
N ASP A 117 -5.15 11.22 12.07
CA ASP A 117 -4.08 10.33 12.52
C ASP A 117 -2.69 10.91 12.18
N PRO A 118 -2.07 11.65 13.11
CA PRO A 118 -0.73 12.21 12.93
C PRO A 118 0.39 11.18 12.75
N GLU A 119 0.13 9.90 12.97
CA GLU A 119 1.10 8.81 12.83
C GLU A 119 0.89 8.00 11.54
N PHE A 120 0.03 8.46 10.64
CA PHE A 120 -0.29 7.79 9.37
C PHE A 120 0.85 7.94 8.35
N ALA A 121 1.87 7.09 8.47
CA ALA A 121 3.11 7.15 7.68
C ALA A 121 2.89 7.18 6.16
N MET A 122 1.97 6.36 5.65
CA MET A 122 1.73 6.31 4.21
C MET A 122 1.01 7.54 3.66
N ALA A 123 0.22 8.26 4.46
CA ALA A 123 -0.33 9.55 4.05
C ALA A 123 0.79 10.57 3.83
N TYR A 124 1.80 10.60 4.70
CA TYR A 124 3.01 11.39 4.51
C TYR A 124 3.82 10.95 3.28
N ARG A 125 3.98 9.64 3.05
CA ARG A 125 4.65 9.11 1.85
C ARG A 125 3.92 9.57 0.57
N SER A 126 2.60 9.44 0.53
CA SER A 126 1.78 9.87 -0.62
C SER A 126 1.84 11.39 -0.83
N MET A 127 1.87 12.18 0.24
CA MET A 127 2.13 13.63 0.15
C MET A 127 3.51 13.92 -0.44
N ALA A 128 4.56 13.20 -0.02
CA ALA A 128 5.91 13.40 -0.55
C ALA A 128 5.97 13.15 -2.06
N SER A 129 5.30 12.09 -2.54
CA SER A 129 5.16 11.81 -3.98
C SER A 129 4.40 12.94 -4.69
N ALA A 130 3.24 13.35 -4.18
CA ALA A 130 2.45 14.43 -4.76
C ALA A 130 3.20 15.77 -4.82
N TYR A 131 3.91 16.14 -3.74
CA TYR A 131 4.77 17.32 -3.71
C TYR A 131 5.92 17.21 -4.72
N GLY A 132 6.48 16.02 -4.92
CA GLY A 132 7.49 15.78 -5.95
C GLY A 132 6.97 16.03 -7.36
N ASN A 133 5.78 15.52 -7.68
CA ASN A 133 5.15 15.74 -8.98
C ASN A 133 4.79 17.21 -9.25
N LEU A 134 4.55 18.00 -8.18
CA LEU A 134 4.32 19.44 -8.27
C LEU A 134 5.61 20.28 -8.22
N GLY A 135 6.78 19.64 -8.04
CA GLY A 135 8.08 20.35 -7.94
C GLY A 135 8.33 21.05 -6.59
N PHE A 136 7.53 20.78 -5.57
CA PHE A 136 7.66 21.39 -4.24
C PHE A 136 8.69 20.65 -3.37
N GLY A 137 9.97 20.84 -3.69
CA GLY A 137 11.12 20.17 -3.06
C GLY A 137 11.15 20.21 -1.52
N PRO A 138 11.03 21.38 -0.86
CA PRO A 138 11.04 21.46 0.60
C PRO A 138 9.89 20.69 1.26
N ALA A 139 8.67 20.80 0.72
CA ALA A 139 7.50 20.09 1.24
C ALA A 139 7.62 18.57 1.04
N LYS A 140 8.11 18.14 -0.14
CA LYS A 140 8.47 16.74 -0.41
C LYS A 140 9.43 16.19 0.63
N LYS A 141 10.54 16.91 0.91
CA LYS A 141 11.55 16.48 1.88
C LYS A 141 10.96 16.31 3.27
N ASN A 142 10.17 17.28 3.73
CA ASN A 142 9.53 17.22 5.06
C ASN A 142 8.56 16.05 5.17
N ALA A 143 7.69 15.86 4.19
CA ALA A 143 6.72 14.75 4.18
C ALA A 143 7.44 13.39 4.13
N ARG A 144 8.49 13.26 3.32
CA ARG A 144 9.31 12.04 3.24
C ARG A 144 10.01 11.72 4.56
N GLN A 145 10.62 12.73 5.20
CA GLN A 145 11.24 12.58 6.51
C GLN A 145 10.22 12.11 7.56
N LYS A 146 9.01 12.67 7.54
CA LYS A 146 7.95 12.27 8.47
C LYS A 146 7.49 10.83 8.26
N ALA A 147 7.35 10.39 7.01
CA ALA A 147 7.06 8.99 6.71
C ALA A 147 8.16 8.06 7.27
N PHE A 148 9.43 8.42 7.08
CA PHE A 148 10.57 7.64 7.58
C PHE A 148 10.64 7.56 9.11
N GLU A 149 10.33 8.64 9.82
CA GLU A 149 10.22 8.63 11.29
C GLU A 149 9.16 7.64 11.80
N LEU A 150 8.12 7.39 11.00
CA LEU A 150 6.98 6.54 11.35
C LEU A 150 7.08 5.11 10.77
N ARG A 151 8.18 4.77 10.09
CA ARG A 151 8.35 3.51 9.34
C ARG A 151 8.26 2.25 10.21
N ASP A 152 8.51 2.37 11.51
CA ASP A 152 8.47 1.25 12.45
C ASP A 152 7.03 0.93 12.91
N ARG A 153 6.04 1.69 12.44
CA ARG A 153 4.61 1.57 12.80
C ARG A 153 3.72 1.02 11.68
N VAL A 154 4.33 0.57 10.58
CA VAL A 154 3.62 0.07 9.41
C VAL A 154 3.99 -1.39 9.14
N SER A 155 3.30 -2.01 8.19
CA SER A 155 3.66 -3.33 7.68
C SER A 155 5.09 -3.35 7.11
N ASP A 156 5.72 -4.52 7.06
CA ASP A 156 7.04 -4.69 6.45
C ASP A 156 7.08 -4.16 5.01
N ARG A 157 6.03 -4.46 4.24
CA ARG A 157 5.86 -3.95 2.88
C ARG A 157 5.94 -2.42 2.82
N GLU A 158 5.17 -1.74 3.66
CA GLU A 158 5.13 -0.28 3.69
C GLU A 158 6.42 0.32 4.24
N ARG A 159 7.06 -0.34 5.22
CA ARG A 159 8.35 0.08 5.76
C ARG A 159 9.41 0.10 4.67
N PHE A 160 9.57 -0.99 3.91
CA PHE A 160 10.56 -1.05 2.82
C PHE A 160 10.30 -0.01 1.73
N LEU A 161 9.02 0.24 1.38
CA LEU A 161 8.67 1.32 0.46
C LEU A 161 9.06 2.71 0.98
N ILE A 162 8.84 2.97 2.28
CA ILE A 162 9.21 4.24 2.92
C ILE A 162 10.74 4.40 2.97
N GLU A 163 11.47 3.35 3.33
CA GLU A 163 12.93 3.35 3.42
C GLU A 163 13.57 3.56 2.05
N GLY A 164 13.13 2.82 1.03
CA GLY A 164 13.58 3.01 -0.35
C GLY A 164 13.34 4.44 -0.84
N ASP A 165 12.13 4.98 -0.64
CA ASP A 165 11.81 6.36 -1.02
C ASP A 165 12.67 7.39 -0.27
N TYR A 166 13.00 7.11 0.99
CA TYR A 166 13.85 7.97 1.83
C TYR A 166 15.29 7.98 1.33
N TYR A 167 15.89 6.80 1.17
CA TYR A 167 17.29 6.64 0.76
C TYR A 167 17.53 7.03 -0.70
N TRP A 168 16.53 6.92 -1.56
CA TRP A 168 16.59 7.46 -2.92
C TRP A 168 16.63 9.02 -2.95
N SER A 169 16.61 9.70 -1.80
CA SER A 169 16.79 11.17 -1.77
C SER A 169 18.23 11.63 -1.95
N SER A 170 19.23 10.75 -1.85
CA SER A 170 20.64 11.11 -1.89
C SER A 170 21.48 10.05 -2.59
N GLU A 171 22.41 10.49 -3.43
CA GLU A 171 23.45 9.66 -4.04
C GLU A 171 24.18 8.76 -3.04
N LYS A 172 24.51 9.31 -1.87
CA LYS A 172 25.26 8.61 -0.81
C LYS A 172 24.49 7.46 -0.16
N THR A 173 23.21 7.32 -0.48
CA THR A 173 22.32 6.32 0.10
C THR A 173 21.59 5.52 -0.98
N LEU A 174 21.98 5.61 -2.26
CA LEU A 174 21.34 4.83 -3.33
C LEU A 174 21.51 3.31 -3.13
N ASP A 175 22.64 2.88 -2.56
CA ASP A 175 22.89 1.51 -2.12
C ASP A 175 21.81 1.00 -1.16
N LYS A 176 21.46 1.81 -0.16
CA LYS A 176 20.40 1.48 0.81
C LYS A 176 19.00 1.50 0.19
N ALA A 177 18.80 2.33 -0.84
CA ALA A 177 17.53 2.33 -1.57
C ALA A 177 17.38 1.03 -2.39
N VAL A 178 18.46 0.56 -3.02
CA VAL A 178 18.50 -0.75 -3.69
C VAL A 178 18.18 -1.85 -2.68
N GLU A 179 18.88 -1.89 -1.54
CA GLU A 179 18.66 -2.88 -0.48
C GLU A 179 17.19 -2.92 -0.05
N ALA A 180 16.60 -1.78 0.32
CA ALA A 180 15.21 -1.73 0.78
C ALA A 180 14.20 -2.22 -0.28
N TYR A 181 14.35 -1.84 -1.56
CA TYR A 181 13.45 -2.34 -2.61
C TYR A 181 13.73 -3.80 -2.97
N SER A 182 14.98 -4.26 -2.89
CA SER A 182 15.33 -5.67 -3.07
C SER A 182 14.72 -6.54 -1.98
N ASP A 183 14.85 -6.16 -0.71
CA ASP A 183 14.20 -6.84 0.42
C ASP A 183 12.68 -6.89 0.24
N LEU A 184 12.07 -5.81 -0.28
CA LEU A 184 10.65 -5.83 -0.61
C LEU A 184 10.32 -6.87 -1.67
N LEU A 185 11.14 -7.00 -2.70
CA LEU A 185 10.92 -7.96 -3.80
C LEU A 185 11.26 -9.39 -3.41
N GLU A 186 12.07 -9.63 -2.37
CA GLU A 186 12.21 -10.96 -1.80
C GLU A 186 10.91 -11.45 -1.17
N LEU A 187 10.17 -10.55 -0.50
CA LEU A 187 8.89 -10.85 0.14
C LEU A 187 7.69 -10.76 -0.83
N TYR A 188 7.75 -9.81 -1.77
CA TYR A 188 6.70 -9.52 -2.73
C TYR A 188 7.30 -9.39 -4.15
N PRO A 189 7.64 -10.51 -4.80
CA PRO A 189 8.35 -10.51 -6.09
C PRO A 189 7.66 -9.74 -7.21
N ASP A 190 6.33 -9.66 -7.16
CA ASP A 190 5.51 -8.99 -8.16
C ASP A 190 5.05 -7.58 -7.72
N ASP A 191 5.66 -6.98 -6.69
CA ASP A 191 5.28 -5.63 -6.24
C ASP A 191 5.59 -4.59 -7.33
N PRO A 192 4.57 -3.97 -7.96
CA PRO A 192 4.80 -3.11 -9.11
C PRO A 192 5.47 -1.79 -8.72
N ILE A 193 5.33 -1.37 -7.46
CA ILE A 193 5.92 -0.12 -6.95
C ILE A 193 7.41 -0.34 -6.72
N ALA A 194 7.82 -1.43 -6.06
CA ALA A 194 9.24 -1.73 -5.90
C ALA A 194 9.93 -2.00 -7.22
N LEU A 195 9.35 -2.78 -8.14
CA LEU A 195 9.94 -3.01 -9.46
C LEU A 195 10.20 -1.69 -10.21
N THR A 196 9.21 -0.80 -10.22
CA THR A 196 9.33 0.51 -10.86
C THR A 196 10.37 1.39 -10.17
N ASN A 197 10.34 1.46 -8.84
CA ASN A 197 11.23 2.33 -8.08
C ASN A 197 12.68 1.82 -8.13
N LEU A 198 12.91 0.52 -8.02
CA LEU A 198 14.23 -0.09 -8.12
C LEU A 198 14.87 0.18 -9.49
N GLY A 199 14.10 0.05 -10.57
CA GLY A 199 14.55 0.45 -11.91
C GLY A 199 14.97 1.92 -11.98
N GLY A 200 14.22 2.81 -11.32
CA GLY A 200 14.58 4.23 -11.21
C GLY A 200 15.84 4.49 -10.38
N VAL A 201 16.08 3.71 -9.31
CA VAL A 201 17.30 3.80 -8.51
C VAL A 201 18.52 3.35 -9.32
N TYR A 202 18.43 2.24 -10.05
CA TYR A 202 19.52 1.78 -10.93
C TYR A 202 19.84 2.79 -12.03
N TYR A 203 18.81 3.38 -12.65
CA TYR A 203 19.00 4.44 -13.63
C TYR A 203 19.79 5.63 -13.04
N ASN A 204 19.51 6.03 -11.79
CA ASN A 204 20.28 7.07 -11.12
C ASN A 204 21.73 6.64 -10.87
N LEU A 205 21.97 5.44 -10.36
CA LEU A 205 23.33 4.92 -10.15
C LEU A 205 24.17 4.96 -11.44
N GLU A 206 23.62 4.51 -12.56
CA GLU A 206 24.31 4.54 -13.85
C GLU A 206 24.63 5.97 -14.33
N GLU A 207 23.73 6.94 -14.13
CA GLU A 207 24.01 8.34 -14.48
C GLU A 207 25.14 8.93 -13.63
N TRP A 208 25.24 8.54 -12.36
CA TRP A 208 26.31 8.99 -11.46
C TRP A 208 27.66 8.39 -11.84
N ASP A 209 27.72 7.10 -12.11
CA ASP A 209 28.96 6.45 -12.55
C ASP A 209 29.50 7.13 -13.82
N ARG A 210 28.62 7.44 -14.78
CA ARG A 210 28.98 8.19 -16.01
C ARG A 210 29.42 9.64 -15.75
N SER A 211 28.96 10.28 -14.67
CA SER A 211 29.37 11.64 -14.30
C SER A 211 30.77 11.69 -13.68
N LEU A 212 31.25 10.59 -13.10
CA LEU A 212 32.57 10.49 -12.48
C LEU A 212 33.67 10.10 -13.49
N GLU A 213 33.30 9.58 -14.66
CA GLU A 213 34.21 9.17 -15.73
C GLU A 213 34.59 10.29 -16.73
N GLN A 214 34.00 11.49 -16.61
CA GLN A 214 34.28 12.67 -17.47
C GLN A 214 35.16 13.71 -16.79
#